data_AF-A0A1F8DID7-F1
#
_entry.id   AF-A0A1F8DID7-F1
#
_cell.length_a   1.000
_cell.length_b   1.000
_cell.length_c   1.000
_cell.angle_alpha   90.00
_cell.angle_beta   90.00
_cell.angle_gamma   90.00
#
_symmetry.space_group_name_H-M   'P 1'
#
loop_
_entity.id
_entity.type
_entity.pdbx_description
1 polymer ?
#
loop_
_entity_poly.entity_id
_entity_poly.type
_entity_poly.pdbx_seq_one_letter_code
_entity_poly.pdbx_strand_id
1 'polypeptide(L)'
;MRRAYSRLQSVEEKRNLRKAILFIALSGVAVIVLVFIGIPLFGRFTVFFSDLKGGGKTTNQSDTIPPGPPRFNSFPAFTNQQVMAVTGSSETGATVKLTFNGNAQEVLADKDGNFSFNLQLLNGENTFSAIAQDASGNQSQVSKEYSITFDNKPPDLNVTAPSDGSSYFGSNQRQITIQGTTEVGCQVVINDRITSVDDSGNFQYTTTLNDGSNSFAVKSTDQAGNTTQKDITLNFTP
;
A
#
# COMPACT_ATOMS: atom_id res chain seq x y z
N MET A 1 107.29 5.89 -50.43
CA MET A 1 107.23 6.85 -49.30
C MET A 1 106.42 6.23 -48.16
N ARG A 2 107.06 5.78 -47.08
CA ARG A 2 106.37 5.26 -45.88
C ARG A 2 106.01 6.44 -44.97
N ARG A 3 104.72 6.74 -44.78
CA ARG A 3 104.27 7.76 -43.82
C ARG A 3 104.62 7.27 -42.40
N ALA A 4 105.49 8.01 -41.71
CA ALA A 4 105.82 7.75 -40.32
C ALA A 4 104.63 8.16 -39.44
N TYR A 5 103.92 7.18 -38.90
CA TYR A 5 102.87 7.43 -37.92
C TYR A 5 103.51 7.89 -36.59
N SER A 6 103.19 9.11 -36.18
CA SER A 6 103.66 9.67 -34.91
C SER A 6 102.97 8.98 -33.74
N ARG A 7 103.74 8.57 -32.72
CA ARG A 7 103.23 7.91 -31.50
C ARG A 7 102.15 8.74 -30.78
N LEU A 8 102.09 10.05 -31.00
CA LEU A 8 101.05 10.92 -30.44
C LEU A 8 99.68 10.71 -31.11
N GLN A 9 99.64 10.51 -32.43
CA GLN A 9 98.38 10.28 -33.16
C GLN A 9 97.71 8.96 -32.76
N SER A 10 98.48 7.89 -32.53
CA SER A 10 97.90 6.60 -32.13
C SER A 10 97.33 6.61 -30.69
N VAL A 11 97.86 7.48 -29.82
CA VAL A 11 97.33 7.68 -28.46
C VAL A 11 96.05 8.52 -28.51
N GLU A 12 96.01 9.56 -29.33
CA GLU A 12 94.81 10.38 -29.53
C GLU A 12 93.68 9.60 -30.19
N GLU A 13 94.00 8.77 -31.19
CA GLU A 13 93.03 7.90 -31.86
C GLU A 13 92.42 6.88 -30.89
N LYS A 14 93.22 6.23 -30.04
CA LYS A 14 92.71 5.34 -28.98
C LYS A 14 91.85 6.07 -27.96
N ARG A 15 92.18 7.32 -27.61
CA ARG A 15 91.41 8.13 -26.67
C ARG A 15 90.07 8.56 -27.29
N ASN A 16 90.08 8.95 -28.56
CA ASN A 16 88.89 9.34 -29.30
C ASN A 16 87.99 8.14 -29.58
N LEU A 17 88.55 6.96 -29.85
CA LEU A 17 87.79 5.71 -29.99
C LEU A 17 87.10 5.31 -28.68
N ARG A 18 87.80 5.41 -27.54
CA ARG A 18 87.18 5.16 -26.21
C ARG A 18 86.05 6.14 -25.90
N LYS A 19 86.22 7.41 -26.25
CA LYS A 19 85.15 8.42 -26.11
C LYS A 19 83.98 8.12 -27.03
N ALA A 20 84.21 7.74 -28.29
CA ALA A 20 83.16 7.39 -29.24
C ALA A 20 82.35 6.18 -28.76
N ILE A 21 83.01 5.12 -28.27
CA ILE A 21 82.35 3.94 -27.69
C ILE A 21 81.50 4.32 -26.47
N LEU A 22 82.03 5.20 -25.59
CA LEU A 22 81.29 5.70 -24.44
C LEU A 22 80.02 6.46 -24.87
N PHE A 23 80.12 7.36 -25.85
CA PHE A 23 78.97 8.11 -26.35
C PHE A 23 77.91 7.21 -26.99
N ILE A 24 78.33 6.21 -27.78
CA ILE A 24 77.42 5.22 -28.37
C ILE A 24 76.70 4.43 -27.27
N ALA A 25 77.43 3.95 -26.26
CA ALA A 25 76.86 3.25 -25.12
C ALA A 25 75.86 4.13 -24.34
N LEU A 26 76.22 5.39 -24.06
CA LEU A 26 75.35 6.32 -23.34
C LEU A 26 74.06 6.60 -24.12
N SER A 27 74.16 6.78 -25.44
CA SER A 27 73.02 7.01 -26.31
C SER A 27 72.10 5.79 -26.40
N GLY A 28 72.66 4.58 -26.46
CA GLY A 28 71.90 3.33 -26.41
C GLY A 28 71.13 3.17 -25.09
N VAL A 29 71.77 3.45 -23.95
CA VAL A 29 71.12 3.41 -22.63
C VAL A 29 70.00 4.44 -22.54
N ALA A 30 70.20 5.65 -23.05
CA ALA A 30 69.18 6.69 -23.06
C ALA A 30 67.94 6.28 -23.86
N VAL A 31 68.12 5.65 -25.03
CA VAL A 31 67.01 5.13 -25.85
C VAL A 31 66.27 4.00 -25.11
N ILE A 32 66.99 3.08 -24.46
CA ILE A 32 66.39 1.99 -23.67
C ILE A 32 65.55 2.58 -22.52
N VAL A 33 66.06 3.55 -21.78
CA VAL A 33 65.31 4.24 -20.71
C VAL A 33 64.04 4.90 -21.27
N LEU A 34 64.14 5.57 -22.42
CA LEU A 34 63.00 6.24 -23.05
C LEU A 34 61.91 5.23 -23.49
N VAL A 35 62.31 4.10 -24.06
CA VAL A 35 61.38 3.07 -24.56
C VAL A 35 60.79 2.23 -23.43
N PHE A 36 61.60 1.78 -22.47
CA PHE A 36 61.15 0.86 -21.41
C PHE A 36 60.60 1.55 -20.18
N ILE A 37 60.99 2.80 -19.90
CA ILE A 37 60.50 3.56 -18.74
C ILE A 37 59.59 4.70 -19.20
N GLY A 38 60.00 5.48 -20.20
CA GLY A 38 59.23 6.65 -20.66
C GLY A 38 57.85 6.31 -21.23
N ILE A 39 57.78 5.40 -22.20
CA ILE A 39 56.51 5.04 -22.87
C ILE A 39 55.51 4.39 -21.89
N PRO A 40 55.89 3.43 -21.02
CA PRO A 40 54.95 2.86 -20.04
C PRO A 40 54.46 3.86 -18.99
N LEU A 41 55.31 4.82 -18.60
CA LEU A 41 54.91 5.89 -17.67
C LEU A 41 53.87 6.81 -18.31
N PHE A 42 54.03 7.14 -19.59
CA PHE A 42 53.08 7.96 -20.35
C PHE A 42 51.71 7.28 -20.50
N GLY A 43 51.68 5.96 -20.73
CA GLY A 43 50.43 5.19 -20.81
C GLY A 43 49.65 5.14 -19.48
N ARG A 44 50.33 5.21 -18.33
CA ARG A 44 49.66 5.30 -17.01
C ARG A 44 49.14 6.71 -16.72
N PHE A 45 49.82 7.74 -17.24
CA PHE A 45 49.39 9.14 -17.11
C PHE A 45 48.10 9.45 -17.88
N THR A 46 47.85 8.79 -19.03
CA THR A 46 46.60 8.98 -19.79
C THR A 46 45.39 8.35 -19.10
N VAL A 47 45.56 7.24 -18.38
CA VAL A 47 44.48 6.59 -17.60
C VAL A 47 44.03 7.47 -16.43
N PHE A 48 44.98 8.09 -15.72
CA PHE A 48 44.66 9.02 -14.62
C PHE A 48 43.87 10.26 -15.11
N PHE A 49 44.19 10.78 -16.30
CA PHE A 49 43.46 11.91 -16.88
C PHE A 49 42.10 11.52 -17.47
N SER A 50 41.90 10.27 -17.91
CA SER A 50 40.56 9.78 -18.27
C SER A 50 39.64 9.65 -17.06
N ASP A 51 40.16 9.26 -15.88
CA ASP A 51 39.39 9.21 -14.63
C ASP A 51 39.05 10.60 -14.09
N LEU A 52 39.91 11.61 -14.31
CA LEU A 52 39.60 13.00 -13.91
C LEU A 52 38.60 13.70 -14.85
N LYS A 53 38.52 13.28 -16.12
CA LYS A 53 37.65 13.90 -17.14
C LYS A 53 36.34 13.14 -17.36
N GLY A 54 36.28 11.88 -16.96
CA GLY A 54 35.04 11.17 -16.70
C GLY A 54 34.43 11.70 -15.42
N GLY A 55 33.82 12.89 -15.49
CA GLY A 55 33.02 13.44 -14.41
C GLY A 55 32.16 12.31 -13.84
N GLY A 56 32.31 12.06 -12.54
CA GLY A 56 31.62 10.99 -11.84
C GLY A 56 30.16 11.03 -12.23
N LYS A 57 29.78 10.18 -13.19
CA LYS A 57 28.42 9.72 -13.30
C LYS A 57 28.25 8.98 -11.99
N THR A 58 27.70 9.66 -11.00
CA THR A 58 26.75 9.02 -10.11
C THR A 58 25.84 8.26 -11.06
N THR A 59 26.03 6.96 -11.15
CA THR A 59 25.07 6.10 -11.80
C THR A 59 23.80 6.30 -11.00
N ASN A 60 22.96 7.27 -11.42
CA ASN A 60 21.53 7.17 -11.25
C ASN A 60 21.21 5.86 -11.97
N GLN A 61 21.31 4.75 -11.26
CA GLN A 61 20.47 3.62 -11.56
C GLN A 61 19.07 4.17 -11.30
N SER A 62 18.48 4.77 -12.33
CA SER A 62 17.05 5.01 -12.35
C SER A 62 16.47 3.63 -12.22
N ASP A 63 15.88 3.35 -11.06
CA ASP A 63 15.11 2.13 -10.87
C ASP A 63 14.09 2.05 -12.00
N THR A 64 13.97 0.89 -12.64
CA THR A 64 13.01 0.64 -13.70
C THR A 64 12.01 -0.44 -13.32
N ILE A 65 12.10 -0.99 -12.10
CA ILE A 65 11.22 -2.05 -11.63
C ILE A 65 10.02 -1.37 -10.97
N PRO A 66 8.81 -1.58 -11.50
CA PRO A 66 7.64 -1.03 -10.85
C PRO A 66 7.36 -1.67 -9.49
N PRO A 67 6.82 -0.92 -8.52
CA PRO A 67 6.40 -1.47 -7.26
C PRO A 67 5.20 -2.43 -7.44
N GLY A 68 4.94 -3.24 -6.42
CA GLY A 68 3.71 -4.04 -6.37
C GLY A 68 2.44 -3.17 -6.22
N PRO A 69 1.27 -3.65 -6.66
CA PRO A 69 0.01 -2.93 -6.47
C PRO A 69 -0.31 -2.75 -4.98
N PRO A 70 -0.90 -1.61 -4.57
CA PRO A 70 -1.35 -1.41 -3.20
C PRO A 70 -2.32 -2.50 -2.73
N ARG A 71 -2.17 -2.93 -1.47
CA ARG A 71 -3.04 -3.93 -0.83
C ARG A 71 -3.78 -3.29 0.33
N PHE A 72 -5.10 -3.27 0.27
CA PHE A 72 -5.92 -2.75 1.37
C PHE A 72 -6.15 -3.83 2.43
N ASN A 73 -6.17 -3.40 3.69
CA ASN A 73 -6.60 -4.22 4.83
C ASN A 73 -8.10 -4.50 4.73
N SER A 74 -8.60 -5.40 5.58
CA SER A 74 -10.04 -5.66 5.66
C SER A 74 -10.79 -4.42 6.18
N PHE A 75 -11.91 -4.12 5.54
CA PHE A 75 -12.87 -3.09 5.89
C PHE A 75 -14.29 -3.67 5.72
N PRO A 76 -15.32 -3.10 6.36
CA PRO A 76 -16.66 -3.63 6.25
C PRO A 76 -17.27 -3.35 4.87
N ALA A 77 -18.08 -4.27 4.38
CA ALA A 77 -18.82 -4.09 3.13
C ALA A 77 -19.94 -3.03 3.24
N PHE A 78 -20.48 -2.86 4.45
CA PHE A 78 -21.53 -1.89 4.78
C PHE A 78 -21.11 -1.06 5.98
N THR A 79 -21.48 0.21 6.00
CA THR A 79 -21.19 1.11 7.12
C THR A 79 -22.25 2.19 7.25
N ASN A 80 -22.50 2.65 8.47
CA ASN A 80 -23.26 3.86 8.74
C ASN A 80 -22.38 5.08 9.08
N GLN A 81 -21.06 4.93 8.94
CA GLN A 81 -20.10 6.01 9.12
C GLN A 81 -19.82 6.66 7.76
N GLN A 82 -20.14 7.96 7.64
CA GLN A 82 -19.93 8.70 6.39
C GLN A 82 -18.43 8.88 6.06
N VAL A 83 -17.56 8.90 7.07
CA VAL A 83 -16.11 8.97 6.88
C VAL A 83 -15.50 7.64 7.30
N MET A 84 -14.80 6.99 6.38
CA MET A 84 -14.10 5.73 6.66
C MET A 84 -12.60 5.88 6.38
N ALA A 85 -11.78 5.47 7.34
CA ALA A 85 -10.36 5.27 7.13
C ALA A 85 -10.14 3.90 6.47
N VAL A 86 -9.65 3.89 5.22
CA VAL A 86 -9.17 2.67 4.57
C VAL A 86 -7.65 2.64 4.68
N THR A 87 -7.11 1.52 5.19
CA THR A 87 -5.68 1.35 5.41
C THR A 87 -5.15 0.24 4.51
N GLY A 88 -3.85 0.25 4.26
CA GLY A 88 -3.22 -0.77 3.46
C GLY A 88 -1.71 -0.70 3.50
N SER A 89 -1.09 -1.52 2.66
CA SER A 89 0.35 -1.59 2.46
C SER A 89 0.75 -1.45 1.00
N SER A 90 1.88 -0.80 0.79
CA SER A 90 2.56 -0.63 -0.48
C SER A 90 4.07 -0.74 -0.25
N GLU A 91 4.87 -0.46 -1.29
CA GLU A 91 6.30 -0.33 -1.14
C GLU A 91 6.64 0.89 -0.24
N THR A 92 7.65 0.74 0.60
CA THR A 92 8.11 1.80 1.52
C THR A 92 8.44 3.07 0.75
N GLY A 93 7.84 4.20 1.17
CA GLY A 93 8.08 5.50 0.53
C GLY A 93 7.47 5.67 -0.86
N ALA A 94 6.69 4.70 -1.36
CA ALA A 94 5.93 4.88 -2.60
C ALA A 94 4.74 5.82 -2.38
N THR A 95 4.41 6.59 -3.41
CA THR A 95 3.16 7.38 -3.45
C THR A 95 2.03 6.48 -3.91
N VAL A 96 1.03 6.29 -3.06
CA VAL A 96 -0.19 5.55 -3.39
C VAL A 96 -1.21 6.52 -3.96
N LYS A 97 -1.70 6.25 -5.16
CA LYS A 97 -2.71 7.05 -5.85
C LYS A 97 -4.01 6.26 -5.90
N LEU A 98 -5.01 6.75 -5.19
CA LEU A 98 -6.36 6.19 -5.11
C LEU A 98 -7.27 6.91 -6.11
N THR A 99 -8.04 6.15 -6.87
CA THR A 99 -9.22 6.63 -7.58
C THR A 99 -10.45 6.21 -6.78
N PHE A 100 -11.15 7.17 -6.19
CA PHE A 100 -12.36 6.97 -5.38
C PHE A 100 -13.54 7.68 -6.02
N ASN A 101 -14.57 6.93 -6.45
CA ASN A 101 -15.73 7.46 -7.19
C ASN A 101 -15.33 8.38 -8.35
N GLY A 102 -14.26 8.03 -9.08
CA GLY A 102 -13.71 8.82 -10.19
C GLY A 102 -12.80 10.00 -9.79
N ASN A 103 -12.70 10.34 -8.51
CA ASN A 103 -11.82 11.39 -8.00
C ASN A 103 -10.48 10.82 -7.54
N ALA A 104 -9.38 11.50 -7.86
CA ALA A 104 -8.05 11.09 -7.44
C ALA A 104 -7.70 11.62 -6.04
N GLN A 105 -7.05 10.79 -5.23
CA GLN A 105 -6.40 11.14 -3.97
C GLN A 105 -5.00 10.50 -3.93
N GLU A 106 -4.05 11.12 -3.24
CA GLU A 106 -2.70 10.56 -3.10
C GLU A 106 -2.22 10.63 -1.65
N VAL A 107 -1.51 9.60 -1.21
CA VAL A 107 -0.83 9.57 0.10
C VAL A 107 0.53 8.89 -0.04
N LEU A 108 1.47 9.27 0.82
CA LEU A 108 2.78 8.63 0.89
C LEU A 108 2.71 7.42 1.82
N ALA A 109 3.19 6.25 1.36
CA ALA A 109 3.40 5.10 2.22
C ALA A 109 4.57 5.39 3.19
N ASP A 110 4.39 5.05 4.46
CA ASP A 110 5.38 5.30 5.50
C ASP A 110 6.63 4.41 5.35
N LYS A 111 7.57 4.54 6.30
CA LYS A 111 8.82 3.76 6.32
C LYS A 111 8.60 2.24 6.38
N ASP A 112 7.45 1.81 6.88
CA ASP A 112 7.05 0.41 7.01
C ASP A 112 6.12 -0.03 5.85
N GLY A 113 5.86 0.87 4.89
CA GLY A 113 5.01 0.65 3.73
C GLY A 113 3.52 0.84 4.00
N ASN A 114 3.11 1.33 5.17
CA ASN A 114 1.70 1.51 5.49
C ASN A 114 1.16 2.84 4.95
N PHE A 115 -0.11 2.84 4.56
CA PHE A 115 -0.82 4.05 4.16
C PHE A 115 -2.25 4.07 4.69
N SER A 116 -2.87 5.26 4.71
CA SER A 116 -4.26 5.46 5.09
C SER A 116 -4.92 6.57 4.27
N PHE A 117 -6.11 6.31 3.74
CA PHE A 117 -6.99 7.31 3.14
C PHE A 117 -8.22 7.50 4.01
N ASN A 118 -8.67 8.75 4.15
CA ASN A 118 -9.97 9.08 4.74
C ASN A 118 -10.97 9.34 3.60
N LEU A 119 -11.87 8.39 3.38
CA LEU A 119 -12.88 8.45 2.32
C LEU A 119 -14.16 9.04 2.88
N GLN A 120 -14.65 10.10 2.24
CA GLN A 120 -15.97 10.63 2.49
C GLN A 120 -16.97 9.93 1.57
N LEU A 121 -17.72 9.00 2.14
CA LEU A 121 -18.65 8.14 1.42
C LEU A 121 -19.91 8.91 1.01
N LEU A 122 -20.41 8.59 -0.18
CA LEU A 122 -21.71 9.00 -0.70
C LEU A 122 -22.74 7.92 -0.36
N ASN A 123 -24.01 8.30 -0.19
CA ASN A 123 -25.06 7.31 0.07
C ASN A 123 -25.09 6.23 -1.02
N GLY A 124 -25.20 4.97 -0.60
CA GLY A 124 -25.14 3.81 -1.49
C GLY A 124 -23.71 3.31 -1.71
N GLU A 125 -23.49 2.68 -2.86
CA GLU A 125 -22.22 2.05 -3.22
C GLU A 125 -21.15 3.09 -3.55
N ASN A 126 -19.96 2.91 -2.98
CA ASN A 126 -18.76 3.68 -3.28
C ASN A 126 -17.67 2.73 -3.75
N THR A 127 -17.00 3.04 -4.85
CA THR A 127 -15.95 2.18 -5.41
C THR A 127 -14.58 2.87 -5.41
N PHE A 128 -13.54 2.07 -5.27
CA PHE A 128 -12.17 2.55 -5.39
C PHE A 128 -11.17 1.50 -5.86
N SER A 129 -10.09 2.00 -6.43
CA SER A 129 -8.88 1.25 -6.79
C SER A 129 -7.65 2.14 -6.61
N ALA A 130 -6.46 1.55 -6.56
CA ALA A 130 -5.23 2.31 -6.40
C ALA A 130 -4.06 1.77 -7.24
N ILE A 131 -3.11 2.66 -7.53
CA ILE A 131 -1.77 2.33 -8.03
C ILE A 131 -0.72 2.85 -7.04
N ALA A 132 0.48 2.27 -7.07
CA ALA A 132 1.65 2.78 -6.37
C ALA A 132 2.64 3.36 -7.38
N GLN A 133 3.31 4.45 -7.01
CA GLN A 133 4.39 5.04 -7.77
C GLN A 133 5.62 5.16 -6.87
N ASP A 134 6.74 4.55 -7.29
CA ASP A 134 7.99 4.63 -6.53
C ASP A 134 8.67 6.01 -6.66
N ALA A 135 9.80 6.19 -5.97
CA ALA A 135 10.57 7.44 -6.01
C ALA A 135 11.22 7.73 -7.37
N SER A 136 11.39 6.70 -8.22
CA SER A 136 11.95 6.81 -9.57
C SER A 136 10.87 7.09 -10.63
N GLY A 137 9.59 7.03 -10.25
CA GLY A 137 8.43 7.29 -11.10
C GLY A 137 7.81 6.05 -11.74
N ASN A 138 8.25 4.83 -11.43
CA ASN A 138 7.64 3.62 -11.96
C ASN A 138 6.29 3.36 -11.29
N GLN A 139 5.31 2.88 -12.07
CA GLN A 139 3.94 2.67 -11.60
C GLN A 139 3.55 1.20 -11.57
N SER A 140 2.91 0.77 -10.49
CA SER A 140 2.36 -0.57 -10.35
C SER A 140 1.21 -0.82 -11.33
N GLN A 141 0.79 -2.08 -11.43
CA GLN A 141 -0.56 -2.40 -11.92
C GLN A 141 -1.63 -1.80 -11.00
N VAL A 142 -2.84 -1.62 -11.52
CA VAL A 142 -4.01 -1.21 -10.71
C VAL A 142 -4.35 -2.36 -9.74
N SER A 143 -4.69 -2.01 -8.50
CA SER A 143 -5.25 -2.97 -7.55
C SER A 143 -6.54 -3.58 -8.09
N LYS A 144 -7.06 -4.62 -7.41
CA LYS A 144 -8.47 -4.99 -7.59
C LYS A 144 -9.37 -3.80 -7.24
N GLU A 145 -10.57 -3.80 -7.79
CA GLU A 145 -11.63 -2.86 -7.40
C GLU A 145 -12.21 -3.28 -6.05
N TYR A 146 -12.53 -2.29 -5.23
CA TYR A 146 -13.11 -2.42 -3.91
C TYR A 146 -14.40 -1.63 -3.83
N SER A 147 -15.37 -2.10 -3.04
CA SER A 147 -16.61 -1.38 -2.78
C SER A 147 -16.96 -1.34 -1.30
N ILE A 148 -17.58 -0.23 -0.90
CA ILE A 148 -18.16 0.00 0.42
C ILE A 148 -19.53 0.64 0.21
N THR A 149 -20.57 0.08 0.82
CA THR A 149 -21.90 0.67 0.83
C THR A 149 -22.09 1.52 2.09
N PHE A 150 -22.35 2.81 1.91
CA PHE A 150 -22.74 3.70 3.01
C PHE A 150 -24.26 3.80 3.09
N ASP A 151 -24.79 3.44 4.26
CA ASP A 151 -26.20 3.57 4.58
C ASP A 151 -26.35 4.09 6.01
N ASN A 152 -27.00 5.24 6.15
CA ASN A 152 -27.30 5.87 7.44
C ASN A 152 -28.80 5.88 7.77
N LYS A 153 -29.62 5.19 6.98
CA LYS A 153 -31.07 5.11 7.22
C LYS A 153 -31.33 3.94 8.16
N PRO A 154 -31.98 4.16 9.33
CA PRO A 154 -32.45 3.06 10.16
C PRO A 154 -33.48 2.21 9.42
N PRO A 155 -33.52 0.89 9.70
CA PRO A 155 -34.47 0.00 9.06
C PRO A 155 -35.91 0.33 9.48
N ASP A 156 -36.84 0.19 8.54
CA ASP A 156 -38.27 0.28 8.86
C ASP A 156 -38.66 -0.90 9.77
N LEU A 157 -39.38 -0.65 10.86
CA LEU A 157 -39.81 -1.67 11.82
C LEU A 157 -41.28 -1.47 12.22
N ASN A 158 -42.08 -2.53 12.05
CA ASN A 158 -43.48 -2.53 12.44
C ASN A 158 -43.86 -3.82 13.18
N VAL A 159 -44.32 -3.71 14.42
CA VAL A 159 -44.96 -4.80 15.15
C VAL A 159 -46.45 -4.79 14.81
N THR A 160 -46.93 -5.83 14.15
CA THR A 160 -48.31 -5.95 13.62
C THR A 160 -49.25 -6.63 14.61
N ALA A 161 -48.73 -7.57 15.40
CA ALA A 161 -49.48 -8.23 16.45
C ALA A 161 -48.55 -8.67 17.58
N PRO A 162 -49.02 -8.71 18.84
CA PRO A 162 -50.23 -8.04 19.30
C PRO A 162 -50.08 -6.51 19.34
N SER A 163 -51.20 -5.80 19.45
CA SER A 163 -51.17 -4.35 19.62
C SER A 163 -50.63 -3.97 21.00
N ASP A 164 -49.90 -2.87 21.08
CA ASP A 164 -49.41 -2.33 22.35
C ASP A 164 -50.57 -2.07 23.33
N GLY A 165 -50.37 -2.42 24.59
CA GLY A 165 -51.37 -2.32 25.66
C GLY A 165 -52.41 -3.46 25.70
N SER A 166 -52.34 -4.45 24.81
CA SER A 166 -53.28 -5.58 24.80
C SER A 166 -53.29 -6.34 26.12
N SER A 167 -54.45 -6.85 26.50
CA SER A 167 -54.65 -7.62 27.73
C SER A 167 -55.11 -9.04 27.43
N TYR A 168 -54.56 -9.99 28.17
CA TYR A 168 -54.80 -11.42 28.05
C TYR A 168 -55.25 -12.00 29.38
N PHE A 169 -56.16 -12.97 29.33
CA PHE A 169 -56.83 -13.53 30.51
C PHE A 169 -56.92 -15.05 30.45
N GLY A 170 -56.77 -15.71 31.59
CA GLY A 170 -56.91 -17.16 31.67
C GLY A 170 -55.67 -17.90 31.16
N SER A 171 -55.42 -19.10 31.71
CA SER A 171 -54.26 -19.94 31.37
C SER A 171 -54.07 -20.21 29.88
N ASN A 172 -55.14 -20.24 29.09
CA ASN A 172 -55.10 -20.54 27.65
C ASN A 172 -54.54 -19.39 26.80
N GLN A 173 -54.42 -18.18 27.34
CA GLN A 173 -53.90 -17.00 26.65
C GLN A 173 -52.51 -16.57 27.13
N ARG A 174 -51.85 -17.41 27.94
CA ARG A 174 -50.54 -17.10 28.52
C ARG A 174 -49.40 -17.18 27.47
N GLN A 175 -49.56 -17.98 26.44
CA GLN A 175 -48.61 -18.06 25.32
C GLN A 175 -49.09 -17.17 24.18
N ILE A 176 -48.23 -16.26 23.72
CA ILE A 176 -48.54 -15.33 22.63
C ILE A 176 -47.43 -15.33 21.58
N THR A 177 -47.76 -14.88 20.38
CA THR A 177 -46.80 -14.68 19.28
C THR A 177 -46.76 -13.20 18.92
N ILE A 178 -45.59 -12.59 19.09
CA ILE A 178 -45.28 -11.26 18.56
C ILE A 178 -44.90 -11.43 17.09
N GLN A 179 -45.54 -10.66 16.22
CA GLN A 179 -45.37 -10.69 14.77
C GLN A 179 -45.14 -9.28 14.26
N GLY A 180 -44.39 -9.16 13.18
CA GLY A 180 -44.14 -7.88 12.56
C GLY A 180 -43.34 -8.00 11.28
N THR A 181 -42.99 -6.83 10.75
CA THR A 181 -42.19 -6.67 9.54
C THR A 181 -41.00 -5.76 9.83
N THR A 182 -39.89 -6.03 9.17
CA THR A 182 -38.73 -5.16 9.09
C THR A 182 -38.26 -5.05 7.64
N GLU A 183 -37.36 -4.12 7.34
CA GLU A 183 -36.62 -4.13 6.08
C GLU A 183 -35.88 -5.48 5.86
N VAL A 184 -35.84 -5.94 4.61
CA VAL A 184 -35.24 -7.22 4.21
C VAL A 184 -33.75 -7.23 4.52
N GLY A 185 -33.22 -8.36 5.02
CA GLY A 185 -31.81 -8.50 5.37
C GLY A 185 -31.44 -7.94 6.75
N CYS A 186 -32.40 -7.38 7.49
CA CYS A 186 -32.20 -6.96 8.87
C CYS A 186 -32.23 -8.13 9.85
N GLN A 187 -31.53 -7.96 10.97
CA GLN A 187 -31.63 -8.81 12.14
C GLN A 187 -32.64 -8.22 13.13
N VAL A 188 -33.58 -9.04 13.62
CA VAL A 188 -34.51 -8.66 14.69
C VAL A 188 -34.12 -9.34 16.00
N VAL A 189 -34.11 -8.57 17.09
CA VAL A 189 -33.88 -9.03 18.46
C VAL A 189 -35.07 -8.59 19.33
N ILE A 190 -35.61 -9.51 20.14
CA ILE A 190 -36.70 -9.24 21.09
C ILE A 190 -36.24 -9.64 22.50
N ASN A 191 -36.11 -8.67 23.40
CA ASN A 191 -35.55 -8.86 24.76
C ASN A 191 -34.25 -9.70 24.74
N ASP A 192 -33.26 -9.22 23.96
CA ASP A 192 -31.94 -9.83 23.78
C ASP A 192 -31.93 -11.23 23.12
N ARG A 193 -33.05 -11.68 22.55
CA ARG A 193 -33.13 -12.93 21.78
C ARG A 193 -33.27 -12.66 20.29
N ILE A 194 -32.37 -13.23 19.50
CA ILE A 194 -32.44 -13.18 18.03
C ILE A 194 -33.72 -13.89 17.58
N THR A 195 -34.46 -13.24 16.69
CA THR A 195 -35.67 -13.73 16.05
C THR A 195 -35.41 -13.93 14.57
N SER A 196 -35.88 -15.03 14.00
CA SER A 196 -35.77 -15.27 12.56
C SER A 196 -36.60 -14.26 11.77
N VAL A 197 -36.01 -13.73 10.71
CA VAL A 197 -36.65 -12.85 9.73
C VAL A 197 -36.64 -13.61 8.41
N ASP A 198 -37.79 -13.70 7.73
CA ASP A 198 -37.88 -14.34 6.41
C ASP A 198 -37.39 -13.42 5.28
N ASP A 199 -37.30 -13.96 4.06
CA ASP A 199 -36.84 -13.22 2.87
C ASP A 199 -37.76 -12.05 2.47
N SER A 200 -38.96 -11.97 3.06
CA SER A 200 -39.92 -10.86 2.89
C SER A 200 -39.89 -9.86 4.05
N GLY A 201 -38.99 -10.04 5.02
CA GLY A 201 -38.86 -9.17 6.18
C GLY A 201 -39.85 -9.45 7.31
N ASN A 202 -40.62 -10.54 7.27
CA ASN A 202 -41.53 -10.88 8.36
C ASN A 202 -40.79 -11.60 9.49
N PHE A 203 -41.15 -11.29 10.74
CA PHE A 203 -40.64 -11.98 11.92
C PHE A 203 -41.78 -12.46 12.81
N GLN A 204 -41.52 -13.54 13.53
CA GLN A 204 -42.43 -14.09 14.54
C GLN A 204 -41.66 -14.58 15.76
N TYR A 205 -42.15 -14.26 16.95
CA TYR A 205 -41.54 -14.61 18.22
C TYR A 205 -42.59 -15.05 19.22
N THR A 206 -42.53 -16.33 19.61
CA THR A 206 -43.45 -16.90 20.60
C THR A 206 -42.86 -16.79 22.00
N THR A 207 -43.67 -16.33 22.95
CA THR A 207 -43.27 -16.15 24.35
C THR A 207 -44.41 -16.47 25.31
N THR A 208 -44.06 -16.65 26.58
CA THR A 208 -45.00 -16.88 27.67
C THR A 208 -45.04 -15.64 28.55
N LEU A 209 -46.25 -15.10 28.78
CA LEU A 209 -46.48 -13.93 29.62
C LEU A 209 -46.35 -14.30 31.10
N ASN A 210 -45.70 -13.42 31.86
CA ASN A 210 -45.73 -13.42 33.31
C ASN A 210 -47.00 -12.70 33.82
N ASP A 211 -47.39 -12.98 35.05
CA ASP A 211 -48.52 -12.30 35.68
C ASP A 211 -48.25 -10.77 35.76
N GLY A 212 -49.25 -9.97 35.38
CA GLY A 212 -49.14 -8.52 35.33
C GLY A 212 -48.57 -7.99 33.99
N SER A 213 -47.75 -6.95 34.07
CA SER A 213 -47.22 -6.22 32.91
C SER A 213 -45.96 -6.89 32.34
N ASN A 214 -45.92 -7.05 31.02
CA ASN A 214 -44.82 -7.67 30.26
C ASN A 214 -44.35 -6.69 29.18
N SER A 215 -43.08 -6.29 29.22
CA SER A 215 -42.48 -5.40 28.22
C SER A 215 -41.62 -6.17 27.23
N PHE A 216 -41.73 -5.83 25.95
CA PHE A 216 -40.94 -6.39 24.86
C PHE A 216 -40.28 -5.27 24.07
N ALA A 217 -38.95 -5.22 24.12
CA ALA A 217 -38.14 -4.35 23.28
C ALA A 217 -37.83 -5.07 21.97
N VAL A 218 -38.50 -4.68 20.89
CA VAL A 218 -38.28 -5.21 19.54
C VAL A 218 -37.30 -4.29 18.83
N LYS A 219 -36.09 -4.78 18.55
CA LYS A 219 -35.02 -4.03 17.90
C LYS A 219 -34.70 -4.66 16.55
N SER A 220 -34.73 -3.86 15.48
CA SER A 220 -34.22 -4.23 14.17
C SER A 220 -32.87 -3.55 13.91
N THR A 221 -31.94 -4.27 13.30
CA THR A 221 -30.60 -3.80 12.93
C THR A 221 -30.29 -4.20 11.48
N ASP A 222 -29.91 -3.25 10.64
CA ASP A 222 -29.53 -3.51 9.24
C ASP A 222 -28.05 -3.98 9.10
N GLN A 223 -27.59 -4.16 7.86
CA GLN A 223 -26.22 -4.59 7.57
C GLN A 223 -25.16 -3.50 7.85
N ALA A 224 -25.54 -2.22 7.77
CA ALA A 224 -24.68 -1.07 8.06
C ALA A 224 -24.57 -0.77 9.56
N GLY A 225 -25.39 -1.43 10.38
CA GLY A 225 -25.47 -1.28 11.83
C GLY A 225 -26.44 -0.19 12.29
N ASN A 226 -27.31 0.34 11.42
CA ASN A 226 -28.38 1.23 11.86
C ASN A 226 -29.47 0.43 12.58
N THR A 227 -30.11 1.07 13.55
CA THR A 227 -31.08 0.37 14.42
C THR A 227 -32.36 1.15 14.61
N THR A 228 -33.48 0.44 14.60
CA THR A 228 -34.80 0.95 15.02
C THR A 228 -35.31 0.07 16.14
N GLN A 229 -35.87 0.68 17.19
CA GLN A 229 -36.47 -0.06 18.31
C GLN A 229 -37.92 0.38 18.51
N LYS A 230 -38.79 -0.60 18.79
CA LYS A 230 -40.18 -0.41 19.19
C LYS A 230 -40.45 -1.25 20.43
N ASP A 231 -40.95 -0.60 21.47
CA ASP A 231 -41.37 -1.27 22.70
C ASP A 231 -42.88 -1.54 22.64
N ILE A 232 -43.30 -2.74 23.07
CA ILE A 232 -44.70 -3.05 23.32
C ILE A 232 -44.88 -3.60 24.73
N THR A 233 -45.99 -3.25 25.37
CA THR A 233 -46.36 -3.73 26.70
C THR A 233 -47.65 -4.53 26.61
N LEU A 234 -47.66 -5.72 27.20
CA LEU A 234 -48.82 -6.61 27.27
C LEU A 234 -49.16 -6.88 28.73
N ASN A 235 -50.44 -6.96 29.05
CA ASN A 235 -50.90 -7.29 30.40
C ASN A 235 -51.50 -8.70 30.41
N PHE A 236 -51.17 -9.49 31.43
CA PHE A 236 -51.73 -10.83 31.61
C PHE A 236 -52.31 -10.99 33.01
N THR A 237 -53.54 -11.49 33.09
CA THR A 237 -54.21 -11.87 34.33
C THR A 237 -54.53 -13.37 34.29
N PRO A 238 -54.08 -14.18 35.26
CA PRO A 238 -54.29 -15.63 35.28
C PRO A 238 -55.73 -16.11 35.17
#